data_AF-A0AA37HLD9-F1
#
_entry.id   AF-A0AA37HLD9-F1
#
_cell.length_a   1.000
_cell.length_b   1.000
_cell.length_c   1.000
_cell.angle_alpha   90.00
_cell.angle_beta   90.00
_cell.angle_gamma   90.00
#
_symmetry.space_group_name_H-M   'P 1'
#
loop_
_entity.id
_entity.type
_entity.pdbx_description
1 polymer ?
#
loop_
_entity_poly.entity_id
_entity_poly.type
_entity_poly.pdbx_seq_one_letter_code
_entity_poly.pdbx_strand_id
1 'polypeptide(L)'
;MHVDGGLAIQDLVAGHVAVFLLRHGFPIVKIPISPALRVAAAHEFIKDLMCSPIAPYEEAIEQLEHLFGNEWAGNPGVAAVGTLHANRGLFHHAATEPLSDPDRELTSLLVPVGIRSADKAALLGRGGHIFLVGGTNRLLAEYVRSDEDPVPRGIAQDWLALIERRKTACESLGVRYVQAIFPEKLTILPHFFPEPVRTPGVILRGIEAGLACRPDLAARYVSARHALKTQPDPAATVLKTDSHFSPLGCWVVFRAILEHLGFDPGRSPTFDTTRAGTGDLATRFFGIPILDTRTEADLHALDANFRARAVRTFQHTPTGRVVGSAQSWQNPDAPIDASILVFGNSYCGAAEGHQGQMSWWFARWFRTYHFVWRAHVPPGLVEKLKPDIVLCHTVERFLIEVPET
;
A
#
# COMPACT_ATOMS: atom_id res chain seq x y z
N MET A 1 -8.28 31.32 -11.10
CA MET A 1 -7.84 31.97 -9.85
C MET A 1 -6.59 31.23 -9.43
N HIS A 2 -5.41 31.83 -9.62
CA HIS A 2 -4.18 31.34 -9.01
C HIS A 2 -4.02 32.16 -7.74
N VAL A 3 -3.97 31.48 -6.60
CA VAL A 3 -3.92 32.10 -5.28
C VAL A 3 -2.57 31.71 -4.73
N ASP A 4 -1.66 32.68 -4.65
CA ASP A 4 -0.28 32.47 -4.22
C ASP A 4 -0.13 33.00 -2.78
N GLY A 5 0.47 32.18 -1.90
CA GLY A 5 0.83 32.56 -0.53
C GLY A 5 -0.24 32.41 0.56
N GLY A 6 0.19 31.98 1.76
CA GLY A 6 -0.65 31.68 2.94
C GLY A 6 -1.50 32.84 3.49
N LEU A 7 -1.26 34.07 3.06
CA LEU A 7 -2.10 35.24 3.39
C LEU A 7 -3.43 35.22 2.63
N ALA A 8 -3.44 34.69 1.41
CA ALA A 8 -4.63 34.74 0.57
C ALA A 8 -5.73 33.75 1.01
N ILE A 9 -5.38 32.71 1.76
CA ILE A 9 -6.36 31.83 2.43
C ILE A 9 -7.02 32.57 3.60
N GLN A 10 -6.24 33.27 4.42
CA GLN A 10 -6.76 34.11 5.51
C GLN A 10 -7.68 35.21 4.98
N ASP A 11 -7.31 35.86 3.87
CA ASP A 11 -8.14 36.87 3.22
C ASP A 11 -9.42 36.29 2.58
N LEU A 12 -9.36 35.05 2.06
CA LEU A 12 -10.53 34.36 1.53
C LEU A 12 -11.55 34.04 2.63
N VAL A 13 -11.04 33.63 3.80
CA VAL A 13 -11.82 33.26 4.98
C VAL A 13 -12.38 34.50 5.69
N ALA A 14 -11.61 35.59 5.81
CA ALA A 14 -12.05 36.88 6.37
C ALA A 14 -13.02 37.66 5.46
N GLY A 15 -13.26 37.18 4.23
CA GLY A 15 -14.11 37.88 3.25
C GLY A 15 -13.46 39.14 2.66
N HIS A 16 -12.15 39.31 2.87
CA HIS A 16 -11.35 40.38 2.27
C HIS A 16 -11.07 40.10 0.78
N VAL A 17 -11.19 38.84 0.34
CA VAL A 17 -11.17 38.50 -1.09
C VAL A 17 -12.54 38.76 -1.70
N ALA A 18 -12.58 39.68 -2.65
CA ALA A 18 -13.74 39.92 -3.50
C ALA A 18 -13.52 39.25 -4.86
N VAL A 19 -14.40 38.31 -5.22
CA VAL A 19 -14.41 37.73 -6.57
C VAL A 19 -15.19 38.68 -7.47
N PHE A 20 -14.57 39.20 -8.52
CA PHE A 20 -15.25 40.06 -9.49
C PHE A 20 -15.45 39.34 -10.82
N LEU A 21 -16.64 39.49 -11.40
CA LEU A 21 -16.86 39.22 -12.82
C LEU A 21 -16.26 40.40 -13.61
N LEU A 22 -15.37 40.11 -14.56
CA LEU A 22 -14.75 41.14 -15.39
C LEU A 22 -15.40 41.19 -16.77
N ARG A 23 -15.58 42.39 -17.33
CA ARG A 23 -15.89 42.61 -18.76
C ARG A 23 -14.88 43.59 -19.33
N HIS A 24 -14.16 43.15 -20.37
CA HIS A 24 -13.04 43.90 -20.97
C HIS A 24 -11.96 44.33 -19.96
N GLY A 25 -11.69 43.48 -18.96
CA GLY A 25 -10.69 43.76 -17.92
C GLY A 25 -11.18 44.64 -16.76
N PHE A 26 -12.42 45.14 -16.80
CA PHE A 26 -12.99 45.95 -15.74
C PHE A 26 -13.99 45.16 -14.88
N PRO A 27 -13.97 45.30 -13.55
CA PRO A 27 -14.90 44.64 -12.66
C PRO A 27 -16.30 45.21 -12.82
N ILE A 28 -17.29 44.34 -13.09
CA ILE A 28 -18.69 44.73 -13.30
C ILE A 28 -19.64 44.19 -12.25
N VAL A 29 -19.29 43.08 -11.58
CA VAL A 29 -20.11 42.48 -10.52
C VAL A 29 -19.19 41.89 -9.45
N LYS A 30 -19.38 42.27 -8.18
CA LYS A 30 -18.79 41.57 -7.03
C LYS A 30 -19.65 40.35 -6.74
N ILE A 31 -19.08 39.16 -6.92
CA ILE A 31 -19.72 37.89 -6.59
C ILE A 31 -19.45 37.62 -5.10
N PRO A 32 -20.48 37.53 -4.25
CA PRO A 32 -20.28 37.12 -2.87
C PRO A 32 -19.72 35.70 -2.86
N ILE A 33 -18.65 35.49 -2.09
CA ILE A 33 -18.11 34.15 -1.86
C ILE A 33 -19.20 33.32 -1.19
N SER A 34 -19.59 32.22 -1.83
CA SER A 34 -20.65 31.36 -1.32
C SER A 34 -20.20 30.68 -0.01
N PRO A 35 -21.13 30.34 0.91
CA PRO A 35 -20.80 29.58 2.12
C PRO A 35 -20.03 28.30 1.83
N ALA A 36 -20.34 27.61 0.72
CA ALA A 36 -19.64 26.41 0.29
C ALA A 36 -18.16 26.65 -0.03
N LEU A 37 -17.82 27.79 -0.65
CA LEU A 37 -16.43 28.13 -0.95
C LEU A 37 -15.64 28.52 0.32
N ARG A 38 -16.30 29.17 1.29
CA ARG A 38 -15.68 29.48 2.59
C ARG A 38 -15.39 28.21 3.40
N VAL A 39 -16.31 27.25 3.38
CA VAL A 39 -16.11 25.93 4.01
C VAL A 39 -14.97 25.15 3.34
N ALA A 40 -14.87 25.19 2.01
CA ALA A 40 -13.76 24.57 1.29
C ALA A 40 -12.40 25.22 1.64
N ALA A 41 -12.35 26.56 1.74
CA ALA A 41 -11.15 27.28 2.15
C ALA A 41 -10.77 27.00 3.61
N ALA A 42 -11.75 26.94 4.52
CA ALA A 42 -11.53 26.55 5.91
C ALA A 42 -10.98 25.12 6.01
N HIS A 43 -11.51 24.19 5.21
CA HIS A 43 -11.04 22.81 5.17
C HIS A 43 -9.58 22.68 4.69
N GLU A 44 -9.17 23.40 3.64
CA GLU A 44 -7.76 23.43 3.21
C GLU A 44 -6.86 24.14 4.24
N PHE A 45 -7.30 25.24 4.84
CA PHE A 45 -6.57 25.92 5.93
C PHE A 45 -6.30 25.00 7.12
N ILE A 46 -7.33 24.28 7.57
CA ILE A 46 -7.24 23.31 8.67
C ILE A 46 -6.28 22.16 8.32
N LYS A 47 -6.32 21.69 7.07
CA LYS A 47 -5.44 20.63 6.58
C LYS A 47 -3.98 21.07 6.55
N ASP A 48 -3.69 22.28 6.08
CA ASP A 48 -2.36 22.88 6.11
C ASP A 48 -1.86 23.08 7.54
N LEU A 49 -2.74 23.51 8.45
CA LEU A 49 -2.44 23.66 9.87
C LEU A 49 -2.07 22.31 10.52
N MET A 50 -2.79 21.23 10.20
CA MET A 50 -2.44 19.88 10.68
C MET A 50 -1.08 19.38 10.21
N CYS A 51 -0.62 19.85 9.05
CA CYS A 51 0.70 19.54 8.51
C CYS A 51 1.80 20.48 9.00
N SER A 52 1.44 21.60 9.66
CA SER A 52 2.39 22.58 10.19
C SER A 52 3.01 22.09 11.50
N PRO A 53 4.35 22.19 11.68
CA PRO A 53 5.00 21.69 12.88
C PRO A 53 4.63 22.46 14.15
N ILE A 54 4.44 23.79 14.09
CA ILE A 54 4.36 24.64 15.29
C ILE A 54 3.60 25.96 14.96
N ALA A 55 2.32 26.03 15.30
CA ALA A 55 1.52 27.23 15.63
C ALA A 55 0.30 26.76 16.46
N PRO A 56 -0.24 27.54 17.41
CA PRO A 56 -1.17 27.00 18.41
C PRO A 56 -2.48 26.67 17.71
N TYR A 57 -2.79 25.39 17.63
CA TYR A 57 -4.08 24.90 17.15
C TYR A 57 -5.25 25.63 17.84
N GLU A 58 -5.07 26.01 19.11
CA GLU A 58 -5.99 26.85 19.88
C GLU A 58 -6.23 28.22 19.24
N GLU A 59 -5.18 28.92 18.78
CA GLU A 59 -5.31 30.22 18.10
C GLU A 59 -6.03 30.08 16.75
N ALA A 60 -5.81 28.97 16.04
CA ALA A 60 -6.53 28.69 14.79
C ALA A 60 -8.01 28.32 15.03
N ILE A 61 -8.31 27.61 16.13
CA ILE A 61 -9.68 27.31 16.56
C ILE A 61 -10.40 28.60 16.97
N GLU A 62 -9.74 29.47 17.75
CA GLU A 62 -10.26 30.80 18.11
C GLU A 62 -10.51 31.65 16.86
N GLN A 63 -9.61 31.62 15.87
CA GLN A 63 -9.81 32.28 14.58
C GLN A 63 -11.00 31.69 13.82
N LEU A 64 -11.17 30.36 13.80
CA LEU A 64 -12.33 29.71 13.17
C LEU A 64 -13.65 30.06 13.88
N GLU A 65 -13.68 30.08 15.21
CA GLU A 65 -14.82 30.53 16.01
C GLU A 65 -15.14 32.00 15.74
N HIS A 66 -14.12 32.85 15.66
CA HIS A 66 -14.31 34.26 15.33
C HIS A 66 -14.87 34.46 13.91
N LEU A 67 -14.40 33.67 12.94
CA LEU A 67 -14.74 33.81 11.52
C LEU A 67 -16.07 33.15 11.14
N PHE A 68 -16.45 32.07 11.83
CA PHE A 68 -17.61 31.23 11.47
C PHE A 68 -18.63 31.05 12.61
N GLY A 69 -18.43 31.67 13.77
CA GLY A 69 -19.23 31.41 14.97
C GLY A 69 -19.10 29.95 15.44
N ASN A 70 -20.10 29.42 16.14
CA ASN A 70 -20.08 28.00 16.56
C ASN A 70 -20.51 27.03 15.43
N GLU A 71 -20.87 27.53 14.25
CA GLU A 71 -21.42 26.70 13.17
C GLU A 71 -20.35 25.82 12.50
N TRP A 72 -19.07 26.22 12.55
CA TRP A 72 -17.99 25.40 11.98
C TRP A 72 -17.85 24.05 12.70
N ALA A 73 -18.17 23.98 14.00
CA ALA A 73 -18.14 22.74 14.79
C ALA A 73 -19.20 21.73 14.31
N GLY A 74 -20.27 22.20 13.67
CA GLY A 74 -21.28 21.35 13.03
C GLY A 74 -20.83 20.77 11.69
N ASN A 75 -19.72 21.24 11.11
CA ASN A 75 -19.20 20.70 9.86
C ASN A 75 -18.46 19.36 10.13
N PRO A 76 -18.88 18.24 9.50
CA PRO A 76 -18.29 16.93 9.77
C PRO A 76 -16.78 16.84 9.50
N GLY A 77 -16.29 17.53 8.46
CA GLY A 77 -14.87 17.53 8.12
C GLY A 77 -14.03 18.28 9.16
N VAL A 78 -14.51 19.43 9.62
CA VAL A 78 -13.82 20.21 10.66
C VAL A 78 -13.88 19.49 12.01
N ALA A 79 -15.03 18.93 12.38
CA ALA A 79 -15.17 18.14 13.61
C ALA A 79 -14.25 16.91 13.61
N ALA A 80 -14.14 16.20 12.48
CA ALA A 80 -13.23 15.06 12.34
C ALA A 80 -11.77 15.48 12.54
N VAL A 81 -11.32 16.52 11.83
CA VAL A 81 -9.96 17.05 12.01
C VAL A 81 -9.70 17.49 13.44
N GLY A 82 -10.62 18.23 14.05
CA GLY A 82 -10.43 18.70 15.42
C GLY A 82 -10.36 17.57 16.43
N THR A 83 -11.17 16.54 16.25
CA THR A 83 -11.10 15.30 17.04
C THR A 83 -9.73 14.64 16.90
N LEU A 84 -9.18 14.54 15.68
CA LEU A 84 -7.86 13.97 15.46
C LEU A 84 -6.74 14.76 16.13
N HIS A 85 -6.79 16.09 16.03
CA HIS A 85 -5.78 16.93 16.64
C HIS A 85 -5.79 16.77 18.16
N ALA A 86 -6.96 16.94 18.79
CA ALA A 86 -7.12 16.83 20.24
C ALA A 86 -6.72 15.45 20.80
N ASN A 87 -6.88 14.39 20.00
CA ASN A 87 -6.62 13.01 20.41
C ASN A 87 -5.39 12.39 19.75
N ARG A 88 -4.51 13.19 19.13
CA ARG A 88 -3.32 12.70 18.40
C ARG A 88 -2.44 11.81 19.26
N GLY A 89 -2.29 12.14 20.55
CA GLY A 89 -1.53 11.35 21.52
C GLY A 89 -2.10 9.95 21.72
N LEU A 90 -3.42 9.80 21.77
CA LEU A 90 -4.09 8.50 21.92
C LEU A 90 -3.89 7.62 20.67
N PHE A 91 -4.09 8.19 19.49
CA PHE A 91 -3.83 7.48 18.23
C PHE A 91 -2.37 7.07 18.08
N HIS A 92 -1.44 7.96 18.48
CA HIS A 92 -0.02 7.67 18.44
C HIS A 92 0.32 6.53 19.41
N HIS A 93 -0.11 6.61 20.67
CA HIS A 93 0.13 5.59 21.67
C HIS A 93 -0.39 4.21 21.25
N ALA A 94 -1.64 4.14 20.77
CA ALA A 94 -2.22 2.89 20.28
C ALA A 94 -1.44 2.28 19.10
N ALA A 95 -0.84 3.12 18.25
CA ALA A 95 -0.08 2.68 17.08
C ALA A 95 1.38 2.27 17.40
N THR A 96 1.98 2.78 18.49
CA THR A 96 3.39 2.53 18.83
C THR A 96 3.58 1.45 19.89
N GLU A 97 2.63 1.26 20.78
CA GLU A 97 2.74 0.28 21.86
C GLU A 97 2.04 -1.04 21.51
N PRO A 98 2.56 -2.19 21.99
CA PRO A 98 1.79 -3.43 21.99
C PRO A 98 0.51 -3.28 22.82
N LEU A 99 -0.60 -3.80 22.30
CA LEU A 99 -1.87 -3.85 23.01
C LEU A 99 -1.89 -5.09 23.90
N SER A 100 -2.13 -4.88 25.19
CA SER A 100 -2.26 -5.96 26.17
C SER A 100 -3.68 -6.53 26.21
N ASP A 101 -4.68 -5.64 26.04
CA ASP A 101 -6.09 -5.97 25.97
C ASP A 101 -6.77 -5.08 24.92
N PRO A 102 -6.80 -5.51 23.65
CA PRO A 102 -7.38 -4.72 22.56
C PRO A 102 -8.84 -4.31 22.80
N ASP A 103 -9.62 -5.11 23.53
CA ASP A 103 -11.03 -4.81 23.81
C ASP A 103 -11.21 -3.69 24.85
N ARG A 104 -10.17 -3.41 25.64
CA ARG A 104 -10.11 -2.25 26.55
C ARG A 104 -9.48 -1.02 25.92
N GLU A 105 -8.53 -1.22 25.01
CA GLU A 105 -7.72 -0.15 24.43
C GLU A 105 -8.34 0.40 23.12
N LEU A 106 -9.16 -0.39 22.43
CA LEU A 106 -9.84 -0.01 21.19
C LEU A 106 -11.35 -0.22 21.31
N THR A 107 -12.11 0.58 20.57
CA THR A 107 -13.57 0.41 20.45
C THR A 107 -13.98 0.12 19.02
N SER A 108 -14.98 -0.74 18.85
CA SER A 108 -15.54 -1.04 17.54
C SER A 108 -16.46 0.07 17.06
N LEU A 109 -16.33 0.45 15.78
CA LEU A 109 -17.28 1.31 15.08
C LEU A 109 -18.05 0.48 14.04
N LEU A 110 -19.36 0.34 14.23
CA LEU A 110 -20.21 -0.38 13.29
C LEU A 110 -20.71 0.57 12.20
N VAL A 111 -20.49 0.17 10.94
CA VAL A 111 -20.91 0.90 9.75
C VAL A 111 -21.54 -0.06 8.74
N PRO A 112 -22.50 0.37 7.91
CA PRO A 112 -23.10 -0.47 6.88
C PRO A 112 -22.08 -1.11 5.93
N VAL A 113 -22.27 -2.41 5.68
CA VAL A 113 -21.52 -3.16 4.66
C VAL A 113 -21.88 -2.64 3.27
N GLY A 114 -20.87 -2.47 2.41
CA GLY A 114 -21.02 -1.99 1.02
C GLY A 114 -20.76 -0.50 0.85
N ILE A 115 -20.49 0.26 1.91
CA ILE A 115 -20.10 1.68 1.81
C ILE A 115 -18.84 1.81 0.95
N ARG A 116 -18.88 2.73 -0.01
CA ARG A 116 -17.75 3.08 -0.86
C ARG A 116 -17.10 4.37 -0.40
N SER A 117 -15.79 4.47 -0.56
CA SER A 117 -15.08 5.74 -0.36
C SER A 117 -15.57 6.78 -1.37
N ALA A 118 -15.39 8.07 -1.04
CA ALA A 118 -15.84 9.16 -1.90
C ALA A 118 -15.21 9.12 -3.31
N ASP A 119 -13.95 8.67 -3.40
CA ASP A 119 -13.22 8.46 -4.67
C ASP A 119 -13.57 7.15 -5.39
N LYS A 120 -14.49 6.35 -4.81
CA LYS A 120 -14.95 5.04 -5.29
C LYS A 120 -13.85 3.98 -5.43
N ALA A 121 -12.66 4.23 -4.88
CA ALA A 121 -11.53 3.32 -4.99
C ALA A 121 -11.60 2.18 -3.96
N ALA A 122 -12.22 2.39 -2.80
CA ALA A 122 -12.33 1.41 -1.73
C ALA A 122 -13.78 1.12 -1.33
N LEU A 123 -14.01 -0.04 -0.73
CA LEU A 123 -15.32 -0.51 -0.25
C LEU A 123 -15.18 -1.20 1.11
N LEU A 124 -16.09 -0.91 2.03
CA LEU A 124 -16.21 -1.58 3.32
C LEU A 124 -16.99 -2.90 3.18
N GLY A 125 -16.31 -4.02 3.39
CA GLY A 125 -16.91 -5.35 3.43
C GLY A 125 -17.39 -5.76 4.83
N ARG A 126 -17.68 -7.05 4.98
CA ARG A 126 -18.05 -7.65 6.27
C ARG A 126 -16.84 -7.68 7.22
N GLY A 127 -17.10 -7.70 8.53
CA GLY A 127 -16.04 -7.88 9.54
C GLY A 127 -15.01 -6.75 9.60
N GLY A 128 -15.33 -5.57 9.08
CA GLY A 128 -14.41 -4.41 9.05
C GLY A 128 -13.33 -4.47 7.97
N HIS A 129 -13.37 -5.44 7.05
CA HIS A 129 -12.41 -5.51 5.95
C HIS A 129 -12.68 -4.42 4.91
N ILE A 130 -11.64 -3.69 4.53
CA ILE A 130 -11.68 -2.70 3.45
C ILE A 130 -11.05 -3.31 2.20
N PHE A 131 -11.77 -3.27 1.08
CA PHE A 131 -11.32 -3.79 -0.21
C PHE A 131 -11.01 -2.65 -1.17
N LEU A 132 -9.90 -2.76 -1.89
CA LEU A 132 -9.70 -1.97 -3.10
C LEU A 132 -10.65 -2.52 -4.18
N VAL A 133 -11.43 -1.66 -4.83
CA VAL A 133 -12.42 -2.05 -5.85
C VAL A 133 -12.33 -1.21 -7.12
N GLY A 134 -11.71 -0.02 -7.04
CA GLY A 134 -11.66 0.95 -8.13
C GLY A 134 -10.31 1.62 -8.27
N GLY A 135 -10.31 2.91 -8.63
CA GLY A 135 -9.11 3.66 -8.96
C GLY A 135 -8.57 3.35 -10.35
N THR A 136 -7.31 3.67 -10.59
CA THR A 136 -6.64 3.51 -11.90
C THR A 136 -6.60 2.07 -12.40
N ASN A 137 -6.67 1.09 -11.47
CA ASN A 137 -6.51 -0.33 -11.77
C ASN A 137 -7.84 -1.05 -12.08
N ARG A 138 -9.00 -0.38 -11.91
CA ARG A 138 -10.35 -0.92 -12.20
C ARG A 138 -10.59 -2.35 -11.67
N LEU A 139 -10.04 -2.65 -10.49
CA LEU A 139 -9.83 -4.02 -10.00
C LEU A 139 -11.08 -4.90 -10.05
N LEU A 140 -12.25 -4.38 -9.62
CA LEU A 140 -13.47 -5.18 -9.54
C LEU A 140 -13.91 -5.75 -10.90
N ALA A 141 -13.56 -5.10 -12.01
CA ALA A 141 -13.87 -5.59 -13.36
C ALA A 141 -13.26 -6.98 -13.62
N GLU A 142 -12.09 -7.27 -13.04
CA GLU A 142 -11.40 -8.55 -13.21
C GLU A 142 -12.12 -9.73 -12.52
N TYR A 143 -12.98 -9.44 -11.54
CA TYR A 143 -13.69 -10.46 -10.76
C TYR A 143 -15.09 -10.78 -11.27
N VAL A 144 -15.62 -9.96 -12.18
CA VAL A 144 -16.96 -10.11 -12.76
C VAL A 144 -16.92 -10.49 -14.25
N ARG A 145 -15.76 -10.32 -14.91
CA ARG A 145 -15.55 -10.71 -16.31
C ARG A 145 -15.61 -12.23 -16.51
N SER A 146 -16.10 -12.62 -17.69
CA SER A 146 -16.13 -14.01 -18.15
C SER A 146 -14.74 -14.49 -18.56
N ASP A 147 -14.46 -15.78 -18.40
CA ASP A 147 -13.24 -16.44 -18.90
C ASP A 147 -13.20 -16.50 -20.45
N GLU A 148 -14.36 -16.28 -21.09
CA GLU A 148 -14.49 -16.19 -22.55
C GLU A 148 -14.18 -14.81 -23.12
N ASP A 149 -13.91 -13.80 -22.27
CA ASP A 149 -13.53 -12.48 -22.74
C ASP A 149 -12.15 -12.53 -23.41
N PRO A 150 -12.03 -12.19 -24.71
CA PRO A 150 -10.77 -12.28 -25.44
C PRO A 150 -9.70 -11.31 -24.93
N VAL A 151 -10.10 -10.18 -24.32
CA VAL A 151 -9.16 -9.15 -23.85
C VAL A 151 -8.30 -9.64 -22.68
N PRO A 152 -8.85 -10.06 -21.53
CA PRO A 152 -8.04 -10.59 -20.43
C PRO A 152 -7.30 -11.89 -20.80
N ARG A 153 -7.84 -12.68 -21.74
CA ARG A 153 -7.15 -13.85 -22.28
C ARG A 153 -5.87 -13.45 -23.03
N GLY A 154 -5.95 -12.43 -23.89
CA GLY A 154 -4.78 -11.89 -24.59
C GLY A 154 -3.73 -11.38 -23.60
N ILE A 155 -4.14 -10.57 -22.63
CA ILE A 155 -3.25 -10.04 -21.58
C ILE A 155 -2.58 -11.17 -20.78
N ALA A 156 -3.31 -12.23 -20.42
CA ALA A 156 -2.74 -13.39 -19.75
C ALA A 156 -1.66 -14.08 -20.59
N GLN A 157 -1.86 -14.22 -21.90
CA GLN A 157 -0.84 -14.78 -22.81
C GLN A 157 0.39 -13.88 -22.91
N ASP A 158 0.20 -12.56 -22.96
CA ASP A 158 1.29 -11.59 -23.00
C ASP A 158 2.13 -11.61 -21.72
N TRP A 159 1.49 -11.78 -20.56
CA TRP A 159 2.18 -12.03 -19.29
C TRP A 159 3.02 -13.30 -19.32
N LEU A 160 2.49 -14.40 -19.84
CA LEU A 160 3.21 -15.66 -19.94
C LEU A 160 4.43 -15.52 -20.86
N ALA A 161 4.26 -14.85 -22.00
CA ALA A 161 5.37 -14.53 -22.90
C ALA A 161 6.42 -13.62 -22.23
N LEU A 162 6.01 -12.67 -21.40
CA LEU A 162 6.93 -11.82 -20.64
C LEU A 162 7.75 -12.63 -19.62
N ILE A 163 7.11 -13.52 -18.86
CA ILE A 163 7.79 -14.39 -17.89
C ILE A 163 8.84 -15.25 -18.61
N GLU A 164 8.50 -15.79 -19.78
CA GLU A 164 9.42 -16.62 -20.58
C GLU A 164 10.60 -15.82 -21.15
N ARG A 165 10.36 -14.58 -21.62
CA ARG A 165 11.44 -13.67 -22.05
C ARG A 165 12.39 -13.34 -20.90
N ARG A 166 11.85 -13.02 -19.72
CA ARG A 166 12.66 -12.70 -18.52
C ARG A 166 13.45 -13.91 -18.04
N LYS A 167 12.84 -15.09 -18.03
CA LYS A 167 13.51 -16.37 -17.76
C LYS A 167 14.72 -16.53 -18.67
N THR A 168 14.50 -16.49 -19.99
CA THR A 168 15.56 -16.67 -20.99
C THR A 168 16.69 -15.64 -20.83
N ALA A 169 16.33 -14.37 -20.59
CA ALA A 169 17.30 -13.29 -20.43
C ALA A 169 18.16 -13.43 -19.16
N CYS A 170 17.58 -13.90 -18.04
CA CYS A 170 18.36 -14.16 -16.83
C CYS A 170 19.21 -15.42 -16.96
N GLU A 171 18.66 -16.50 -17.54
CA GLU A 171 19.35 -17.78 -17.70
C GLU A 171 20.56 -17.65 -18.64
N SER A 172 20.49 -16.80 -19.67
CA SER A 172 21.65 -16.51 -20.55
C SER A 172 22.81 -15.82 -19.83
N LEU A 173 22.54 -15.18 -18.67
CA LEU A 173 23.54 -14.57 -17.79
C LEU A 173 23.96 -15.50 -16.63
N GLY A 174 23.45 -16.74 -16.60
CA GLY A 174 23.68 -17.68 -15.50
C GLY A 174 22.94 -17.32 -14.21
N VAL A 175 21.92 -16.46 -14.29
CA VAL A 175 21.15 -15.97 -13.14
C VAL A 175 19.83 -16.72 -13.02
N ARG A 176 19.46 -17.12 -11.80
CA ARG A 176 18.17 -17.78 -11.56
C ARG A 176 17.03 -16.77 -11.57
N TYR A 177 16.00 -17.03 -12.36
CA TYR A 177 14.80 -16.18 -12.44
C TYR A 177 13.61 -16.77 -11.67
N VAL A 178 12.85 -15.92 -10.98
CA VAL A 178 11.53 -16.25 -10.41
C VAL A 178 10.55 -15.12 -10.65
N GLN A 179 9.33 -15.47 -11.05
CA GLN A 179 8.16 -14.59 -11.04
C GLN A 179 7.24 -14.93 -9.85
N ALA A 180 6.81 -13.93 -9.10
CA ALA A 180 5.71 -14.07 -8.15
C ALA A 180 4.56 -13.13 -8.51
N ILE A 181 3.32 -13.56 -8.31
CA ILE A 181 2.15 -12.68 -8.39
C ILE A 181 1.44 -12.70 -7.04
N PHE A 182 1.34 -11.52 -6.43
CA PHE A 182 0.68 -11.34 -5.15
C PHE A 182 -0.82 -11.14 -5.37
N PRO A 183 -1.68 -11.99 -4.79
CA PRO A 183 -3.11 -11.84 -4.94
C PRO A 183 -3.62 -10.60 -4.22
N GLU A 184 -4.74 -10.07 -4.69
CA GLU A 184 -5.50 -9.07 -3.95
C GLU A 184 -6.20 -9.69 -2.73
N LYS A 185 -6.52 -8.84 -1.75
CA LYS A 185 -7.36 -9.23 -0.61
C LYS A 185 -8.68 -9.85 -1.06
N LEU A 186 -9.27 -9.35 -2.14
CA LEU A 186 -10.51 -9.88 -2.71
C LEU A 186 -10.37 -11.34 -3.18
N THR A 187 -9.19 -11.71 -3.68
CA THR A 187 -8.87 -13.10 -4.04
C THR A 187 -8.76 -14.01 -2.82
N ILE A 188 -8.17 -13.52 -1.73
CA ILE A 188 -7.93 -14.30 -0.51
C ILE A 188 -9.23 -14.45 0.30
N LEU A 189 -10.01 -13.36 0.42
CA LEU A 189 -11.16 -13.22 1.31
C LEU A 189 -12.47 -12.85 0.57
N PRO A 190 -12.92 -13.62 -0.44
CA PRO A 190 -14.12 -13.27 -1.19
C PRO A 190 -15.40 -13.26 -0.33
N HIS A 191 -15.47 -14.07 0.72
CA HIS A 191 -16.65 -14.17 1.59
C HIS A 191 -16.87 -12.92 2.46
N PHE A 192 -15.82 -12.13 2.70
CA PHE A 192 -15.93 -10.83 3.36
C PHE A 192 -16.37 -9.71 2.40
N PHE A 193 -16.33 -9.93 1.09
CA PHE A 193 -16.83 -8.97 0.11
C PHE A 193 -18.37 -9.03 0.02
N PRO A 194 -19.10 -7.90 -0.06
CA PRO A 194 -20.57 -7.90 0.04
C PRO A 194 -21.28 -8.73 -1.03
N GLU A 195 -20.72 -8.77 -2.23
CA GLU A 195 -21.30 -9.41 -3.40
C GLU A 195 -20.52 -10.69 -3.78
N PRO A 196 -21.16 -11.66 -4.45
CA PRO A 196 -20.43 -12.80 -5.01
C PRO A 196 -19.41 -12.35 -6.08
N VAL A 197 -18.20 -12.89 -6.01
CA VAL A 197 -17.12 -12.61 -6.96
C VAL A 197 -16.43 -13.89 -7.41
N ARG A 198 -15.90 -13.91 -8.64
CA ARG A 198 -15.08 -15.02 -9.13
C ARG A 198 -13.62 -14.78 -8.80
N THR A 199 -13.00 -15.64 -7.99
CA THR A 199 -11.60 -15.49 -7.55
C THR A 199 -10.71 -16.63 -8.04
N PRO A 200 -9.40 -16.38 -8.31
CA PRO A 200 -8.80 -15.04 -8.48
C PRO A 200 -9.40 -14.31 -9.68
N GLY A 201 -9.04 -13.05 -9.94
CA GLY A 201 -9.44 -12.30 -11.13
C GLY A 201 -9.07 -13.01 -12.44
N VAL A 202 -9.80 -12.67 -13.52
CA VAL A 202 -9.77 -13.41 -14.79
C VAL A 202 -8.38 -13.50 -15.43
N ILE A 203 -7.57 -12.43 -15.39
CA ILE A 203 -6.21 -12.47 -15.94
C ILE A 203 -5.32 -13.43 -15.13
N LEU A 204 -5.36 -13.37 -13.79
CA LEU A 204 -4.57 -14.28 -12.95
C LEU A 204 -5.00 -15.75 -13.15
N ARG A 205 -6.30 -16.03 -13.29
CA ARG A 205 -6.79 -17.37 -13.66
C ARG A 205 -6.18 -17.83 -14.99
N GLY A 206 -6.21 -16.96 -16.01
CA GLY A 206 -5.63 -17.26 -17.33
C GLY A 206 -4.14 -17.55 -17.27
N ILE A 207 -3.38 -16.77 -16.49
CA ILE A 207 -1.94 -17.00 -16.28
C ILE A 207 -1.70 -18.34 -15.60
N GLU A 208 -2.36 -18.62 -14.48
CA GLU A 208 -2.16 -19.88 -13.74
C GLU A 208 -2.60 -21.11 -14.55
N ALA A 209 -3.69 -21.01 -15.32
CA ALA A 209 -4.10 -22.07 -16.25
C ALA A 209 -3.05 -22.30 -17.36
N GLY A 210 -2.50 -21.24 -17.93
CA GLY A 210 -1.47 -21.34 -18.96
C GLY A 210 -0.10 -21.79 -18.44
N LEU A 211 0.20 -21.59 -17.15
CA LEU A 211 1.37 -22.17 -16.48
C LEU A 211 1.20 -23.68 -16.24
N ALA A 212 -0.01 -24.14 -15.92
CA ALA A 212 -0.28 -25.57 -15.73
C ALA A 212 0.05 -26.41 -16.99
N CYS A 213 -0.05 -25.81 -18.18
CA CYS A 213 0.33 -26.44 -19.45
C CYS A 213 1.82 -26.24 -19.84
N ARG A 214 2.61 -25.52 -19.04
CA ARG A 214 4.03 -25.21 -19.30
C ARG A 214 4.90 -25.48 -18.06
N PRO A 215 5.28 -26.73 -17.80
CA PRO A 215 6.02 -27.11 -16.58
C PRO A 215 7.34 -26.35 -16.39
N ASP A 216 8.09 -26.10 -17.47
CA ASP A 216 9.34 -25.33 -17.42
C ASP A 216 9.13 -23.88 -16.92
N LEU A 217 8.06 -23.24 -17.39
CA LEU A 217 7.71 -21.88 -16.95
C LEU A 217 7.10 -21.88 -15.54
N ALA A 218 6.29 -22.88 -15.22
CA ALA A 218 5.71 -23.07 -13.88
C ALA A 218 6.81 -23.27 -12.82
N ALA A 219 7.92 -23.92 -13.16
CA ALA A 219 9.09 -24.07 -12.28
C ALA A 219 9.82 -22.74 -11.99
N ARG A 220 9.44 -21.65 -12.65
CA ARG A 220 9.93 -20.28 -12.40
C ARG A 220 8.85 -19.37 -11.79
N TYR A 221 7.72 -19.93 -11.35
CA TYR A 221 6.60 -19.17 -10.81
C TYR A 221 6.24 -19.58 -9.39
N VAL A 222 6.03 -18.60 -8.52
CA VAL A 222 5.51 -18.78 -7.15
C VAL A 222 4.09 -18.22 -7.07
N SER A 223 3.12 -19.10 -6.82
CA SER A 223 1.74 -18.68 -6.53
C SER A 223 1.61 -18.28 -5.06
N ALA A 224 1.77 -16.98 -4.77
CA ALA A 224 1.52 -16.43 -3.43
C ALA A 224 0.06 -16.68 -2.99
N ARG A 225 -0.87 -16.72 -3.95
CA ARG A 225 -2.27 -17.09 -3.71
C ARG A 225 -2.40 -18.46 -3.09
N HIS A 226 -1.71 -19.46 -3.61
CA HIS A 226 -1.77 -20.81 -3.06
C HIS A 226 -1.22 -20.84 -1.64
N ALA A 227 -0.05 -20.23 -1.41
CA ALA A 227 0.58 -20.19 -0.08
C ALA A 227 -0.29 -19.52 1.00
N LEU A 228 -0.99 -18.44 0.64
CA LEU A 228 -1.86 -17.69 1.55
C LEU A 228 -3.19 -18.42 1.80
N LYS A 229 -3.81 -19.00 0.77
CA LYS A 229 -5.10 -19.70 0.90
C LYS A 229 -5.02 -21.01 1.69
N THR A 230 -3.85 -21.62 1.78
CA THR A 230 -3.64 -22.86 2.55
C THR A 230 -3.37 -22.61 4.03
N GLN A 231 -3.30 -21.36 4.47
CA GLN A 231 -3.20 -21.05 5.90
C GLN A 231 -4.51 -21.43 6.63
N PRO A 232 -4.43 -21.90 7.89
CA PRO A 232 -5.62 -22.22 8.68
C PRO A 232 -6.59 -21.04 8.82
N ASP A 233 -6.03 -19.84 8.96
CA ASP A 233 -6.78 -18.59 8.93
C ASP A 233 -6.21 -17.65 7.85
N PRO A 234 -6.77 -17.68 6.61
CA PRO A 234 -6.36 -16.77 5.56
C PRO A 234 -6.61 -15.30 5.91
N ALA A 235 -7.55 -14.97 6.81
CA ALA A 235 -7.84 -13.58 7.16
C ALA A 235 -6.71 -12.95 7.98
N ALA A 236 -6.01 -13.73 8.79
CA ALA A 236 -4.81 -13.30 9.49
C ALA A 236 -3.63 -12.95 8.57
N THR A 237 -3.68 -13.32 7.28
CA THR A 237 -2.60 -13.05 6.31
C THR A 237 -2.72 -11.70 5.60
N VAL A 238 -3.81 -10.97 5.82
CA VAL A 238 -4.08 -9.66 5.22
C VAL A 238 -4.46 -8.67 6.30
N LEU A 239 -4.10 -7.41 6.11
CA LEU A 239 -4.53 -6.33 7.00
C LEU A 239 -6.01 -5.98 6.71
N LYS A 240 -6.82 -5.63 7.71
CA LYS A 240 -8.24 -5.33 7.47
C LYS A 240 -8.40 -3.99 6.78
N THR A 241 -7.67 -2.98 7.27
CA THR A 241 -7.76 -1.57 6.87
C THR A 241 -6.80 -1.15 5.76
N ASP A 242 -5.94 -2.07 5.28
CA ASP A 242 -4.86 -1.80 4.35
C ASP A 242 -4.93 -2.71 3.10
N SER A 243 -4.38 -2.29 1.97
CA SER A 243 -4.33 -3.08 0.74
C SER A 243 -3.28 -4.21 0.75
N HIS A 244 -2.34 -4.22 1.70
CA HIS A 244 -1.21 -5.15 1.78
C HIS A 244 -1.48 -6.37 2.67
N PHE A 245 -0.50 -7.28 2.67
CA PHE A 245 -0.47 -8.42 3.59
C PHE A 245 -0.17 -7.98 5.02
N SER A 246 -0.59 -8.81 5.98
CA SER A 246 -0.10 -8.70 7.35
C SER A 246 1.37 -9.16 7.43
N PRO A 247 2.07 -8.90 8.55
CA PRO A 247 3.38 -9.49 8.82
C PRO A 247 3.41 -11.02 8.61
N LEU A 248 2.39 -11.73 9.09
CA LEU A 248 2.23 -13.17 8.85
C LEU A 248 2.09 -13.49 7.36
N GLY A 249 1.26 -12.75 6.62
CA GLY A 249 1.10 -12.97 5.18
C GLY A 249 2.38 -12.73 4.39
N CYS A 250 3.14 -11.69 4.73
CA CYS A 250 4.48 -11.44 4.17
C CYS A 250 5.43 -12.62 4.45
N TRP A 251 5.47 -13.12 5.69
CA TRP A 251 6.27 -14.30 6.03
C TRP A 251 5.84 -15.54 5.23
N VAL A 252 4.54 -15.81 5.11
CA VAL A 252 4.02 -16.97 4.36
C VAL A 252 4.45 -16.93 2.89
N VAL A 253 4.36 -15.77 2.25
CA VAL A 253 4.79 -15.58 0.85
C VAL A 253 6.30 -15.66 0.73
N PHE A 254 7.04 -15.02 1.64
CA PHE A 254 8.50 -15.07 1.68
C PHE A 254 9.00 -16.51 1.83
N ARG A 255 8.43 -17.28 2.76
CA ARG A 255 8.71 -18.71 2.94
C ARG A 255 8.48 -19.50 1.66
N ALA A 256 7.33 -19.32 1.00
CA ALA A 256 7.03 -20.00 -0.25
C ALA A 256 8.04 -19.67 -1.37
N ILE A 257 8.56 -18.44 -1.39
CA ILE A 257 9.63 -18.04 -2.32
C ILE A 257 10.94 -18.76 -1.97
N LEU A 258 11.33 -18.81 -0.69
CA LEU A 258 12.54 -19.53 -0.28
C LEU A 258 12.48 -21.03 -0.56
N GLU A 259 11.36 -21.68 -0.23
CA GLU A 259 11.12 -23.10 -0.50
C GLU A 259 11.19 -23.38 -2.00
N HIS A 260 10.58 -22.52 -2.84
CA HIS A 260 10.67 -22.63 -4.29
C HIS A 260 12.10 -22.44 -4.81
N LEU A 261 12.88 -21.58 -4.15
CA LEU A 261 14.30 -21.40 -4.42
C LEU A 261 15.17 -22.55 -3.87
N GLY A 262 14.62 -23.48 -3.09
CA GLY A 262 15.37 -24.57 -2.47
C GLY A 262 16.21 -24.14 -1.27
N PHE A 263 15.91 -22.98 -0.67
CA PHE A 263 16.52 -22.54 0.57
C PHE A 263 15.67 -22.97 1.77
N ASP A 264 16.33 -23.22 2.90
CA ASP A 264 15.65 -23.43 4.16
C ASP A 264 15.14 -22.07 4.69
N PRO A 265 13.82 -21.88 4.84
CA PRO A 265 13.30 -20.67 5.47
C PRO A 265 13.64 -20.58 6.96
N GLY A 266 14.03 -21.68 7.60
CA GLY A 266 14.20 -21.81 9.03
C GLY A 266 12.85 -21.96 9.75
N ARG A 267 12.89 -21.83 11.08
CA ARG A 267 11.69 -21.94 11.92
C ARG A 267 10.75 -20.77 11.66
N SER A 268 9.46 -21.07 11.50
CA SER A 268 8.42 -20.04 11.44
C SER A 268 8.42 -19.20 12.72
N PRO A 269 8.47 -17.86 12.62
CA PRO A 269 8.23 -16.97 13.75
C PRO A 269 6.81 -17.17 14.32
N THR A 270 6.67 -16.89 15.61
CA THR A 270 5.37 -16.80 16.27
C THR A 270 4.88 -15.36 16.15
N PHE A 271 3.64 -15.15 15.70
CA PHE A 271 3.01 -13.83 15.53
C PHE A 271 1.96 -13.60 16.62
N ASP A 272 2.41 -13.25 17.83
CA ASP A 272 1.58 -13.13 19.03
C ASP A 272 1.60 -11.73 19.66
N THR A 273 2.43 -10.81 19.15
CA THR A 273 2.43 -9.42 19.60
C THR A 273 1.34 -8.66 18.87
N THR A 274 0.32 -8.23 19.61
CA THR A 274 -0.80 -7.44 19.04
C THR A 274 -0.48 -5.96 19.08
N ARG A 275 -0.75 -5.24 18.00
CA ARG A 275 -0.63 -3.77 17.89
C ARG A 275 -1.86 -3.18 17.20
N ALA A 276 -2.18 -1.92 17.49
CA ALA A 276 -3.10 -1.18 16.64
C ALA A 276 -2.36 -0.62 15.42
N GLY A 277 -3.03 -0.49 14.29
CA GLY A 277 -2.51 0.26 13.17
C GLY A 277 -3.60 0.71 12.22
N THR A 278 -3.31 1.73 11.42
CA THR A 278 -4.17 2.16 10.31
C THR A 278 -3.56 1.74 8.98
N GLY A 279 -4.41 1.48 7.99
CA GLY A 279 -3.99 1.11 6.65
C GLY A 279 -4.17 2.23 5.63
N ASP A 280 -3.57 2.06 4.46
CA ASP A 280 -3.70 2.97 3.32
C ASP A 280 -5.17 3.16 2.88
N LEU A 281 -6.00 2.11 2.93
CA LEU A 281 -7.41 2.17 2.56
C LEU A 281 -8.28 2.86 3.60
N ALA A 282 -7.95 2.76 4.90
CA ALA A 282 -8.72 3.40 5.98
C ALA A 282 -8.78 4.92 5.81
N THR A 283 -7.69 5.55 5.37
CA THR A 283 -7.60 7.00 5.17
C THR A 283 -8.60 7.55 4.13
N ARG A 284 -9.23 6.68 3.34
CA ARG A 284 -10.23 7.05 2.33
C ARG A 284 -11.65 7.19 2.91
N PHE A 285 -11.82 6.91 4.20
CA PHE A 285 -13.11 6.94 4.88
C PHE A 285 -13.09 7.90 6.07
N PHE A 286 -14.16 8.67 6.20
CA PHE A 286 -14.51 9.49 7.39
C PHE A 286 -13.49 10.54 7.84
N GLY A 287 -12.33 10.67 7.18
CA GLY A 287 -11.30 11.64 7.56
C GLY A 287 -10.63 11.34 8.90
N ILE A 288 -10.77 10.12 9.43
CA ILE A 288 -10.14 9.65 10.66
C ILE A 288 -9.39 8.33 10.40
N PRO A 289 -8.29 8.02 11.10
CA PRO A 289 -7.61 6.74 10.95
C PRO A 289 -8.47 5.66 11.58
N ILE A 290 -8.94 4.72 10.75
CA ILE A 290 -9.62 3.51 11.22
C ILE A 290 -8.53 2.55 11.63
N LEU A 291 -8.48 2.23 12.93
CA LEU A 291 -7.51 1.29 13.49
C LEU A 291 -8.02 -0.15 13.34
N ASP A 292 -7.10 -1.06 13.05
CA ASP A 292 -7.28 -2.50 13.23
C ASP A 292 -6.18 -3.07 14.13
N THR A 293 -6.48 -4.24 14.71
CA THR A 293 -5.50 -5.05 15.43
C THR A 293 -4.68 -5.87 14.44
N ARG A 294 -3.37 -5.90 14.65
CA ARG A 294 -2.39 -6.60 13.81
C ARG A 294 -1.51 -7.44 14.69
N THR A 295 -1.12 -8.61 14.21
CA THR A 295 -0.13 -9.45 14.88
C THR A 295 1.23 -9.36 14.20
N GLU A 296 2.25 -9.20 15.03
CA GLU A 296 3.66 -9.16 14.65
C GLU A 296 4.42 -10.25 15.40
N ALA A 297 5.56 -10.66 14.84
CA ALA A 297 6.47 -11.54 15.54
C ALA A 297 7.47 -10.72 16.36
N ASP A 298 7.81 -11.18 17.56
CA ASP A 298 8.96 -10.62 18.27
C ASP A 298 10.26 -11.09 17.62
N LEU A 299 10.82 -10.22 16.78
CA LEU A 299 12.08 -10.43 16.08
C LEU A 299 13.10 -9.35 16.46
N HIS A 300 13.01 -8.81 17.68
CA HIS A 300 13.88 -7.72 18.14
C HIS A 300 15.37 -8.06 18.00
N ALA A 301 15.77 -9.29 18.39
CA ALA A 301 17.17 -9.72 18.26
C ALA A 301 17.64 -9.77 16.80
N LEU A 302 16.80 -10.25 15.88
CA LEU A 302 17.10 -10.28 14.46
C LEU A 302 17.18 -8.86 13.88
N ASP A 303 16.26 -7.98 14.27
CA ASP A 303 16.24 -6.57 13.85
C ASP A 303 17.47 -5.80 14.36
N ALA A 304 17.80 -5.96 15.64
CA ALA A 304 18.96 -5.34 16.26
C ALA A 304 20.27 -5.79 15.60
N ASN A 305 20.43 -7.10 15.33
CA ASN A 305 21.60 -7.62 14.63
C ASN A 305 21.72 -7.06 13.22
N PHE A 306 20.61 -7.02 12.46
CA PHE A 306 20.59 -6.43 11.13
C PHE A 306 21.00 -4.95 11.18
N ARG A 307 20.40 -4.15 12.06
CA ARG A 307 20.74 -2.71 12.21
C ARG A 307 22.17 -2.47 12.66
N ALA A 308 22.75 -3.36 13.45
CA ALA A 308 24.10 -3.22 13.97
C ALA A 308 25.18 -3.55 12.93
N ARG A 309 24.91 -4.51 12.01
CA ARG A 309 25.95 -5.10 11.14
C ARG A 309 25.67 -5.02 9.65
N ALA A 310 24.41 -4.91 9.23
CA ALA A 310 24.09 -4.73 7.82
C ALA A 310 24.38 -3.29 7.36
N VAL A 311 24.87 -3.16 6.15
CA VAL A 311 25.27 -1.88 5.55
C VAL A 311 24.42 -1.59 4.34
N ARG A 312 23.76 -0.42 4.32
CA ARG A 312 23.11 0.09 3.12
C ARG A 312 24.18 0.62 2.16
N THR A 313 24.39 -0.08 1.06
CA THR A 313 25.40 0.27 0.05
C THR A 313 24.87 1.21 -1.03
N PHE A 314 23.55 1.28 -1.19
CA PHE A 314 22.92 2.19 -2.14
C PHE A 314 21.52 2.60 -1.68
N GLN A 315 21.14 3.84 -1.97
CA GLN A 315 19.77 4.32 -1.84
C GLN A 315 19.49 5.40 -2.90
N HIS A 316 18.34 5.28 -3.54
CA HIS A 316 17.79 6.31 -4.40
C HIS A 316 16.30 6.45 -4.13
N THR A 317 15.85 7.68 -3.93
CA THR A 317 14.43 8.03 -3.76
C THR A 317 14.14 9.20 -4.70
N PRO A 318 13.33 8.97 -5.75
CA PRO A 318 12.94 10.04 -6.67
C PRO A 318 12.15 11.14 -5.96
N THR A 319 12.38 12.39 -6.34
CA THR A 319 11.63 13.52 -5.77
C THR A 319 10.15 13.42 -6.12
N GLY A 320 9.29 13.41 -5.10
CA GLY A 320 7.82 13.42 -5.26
C GLY A 320 7.21 12.13 -5.85
N ARG A 321 7.98 11.05 -6.00
CA ARG A 321 7.48 9.75 -6.50
C ARG A 321 8.15 8.59 -5.80
N VAL A 322 7.37 7.56 -5.46
CA VAL A 322 7.91 6.30 -4.90
C VAL A 322 8.40 5.34 -5.99
N VAL A 323 7.75 5.36 -7.16
CA VAL A 323 8.16 4.55 -8.31
C VAL A 323 9.53 5.00 -8.81
N GLY A 324 10.42 4.04 -8.96
CA GLY A 324 11.81 4.27 -9.31
C GLY A 324 12.76 4.32 -8.12
N SER A 325 12.24 4.29 -6.89
CA SER A 325 13.08 4.11 -5.69
C SER A 325 13.86 2.80 -5.77
N ALA A 326 15.07 2.82 -5.25
CA ALA A 326 15.94 1.66 -5.21
C ALA A 326 16.83 1.68 -3.98
N GLN A 327 17.20 0.51 -3.48
CA GLN A 327 18.11 0.36 -2.35
C GLN A 327 18.95 -0.90 -2.50
N SER A 328 20.10 -0.93 -1.84
CA SER A 328 20.93 -2.12 -1.77
C SER A 328 21.55 -2.26 -0.39
N TRP A 329 21.64 -3.51 0.07
CA TRP A 329 22.09 -3.87 1.40
C TRP A 329 23.06 -5.02 1.33
N GLN A 330 24.05 -4.99 2.21
CA GLN A 330 24.93 -6.12 2.52
C GLN A 330 24.70 -6.52 3.97
N ASN A 331 24.42 -7.79 4.21
CA ASN A 331 24.21 -8.35 5.54
C ASN A 331 25.18 -9.53 5.73
N PRO A 332 26.30 -9.34 6.45
CA PRO A 332 27.31 -10.39 6.61
C PRO A 332 26.84 -11.59 7.43
N ASP A 333 25.74 -11.45 8.18
CA ASP A 333 25.19 -12.53 9.03
C ASP A 333 23.96 -13.20 8.42
N ALA A 334 23.66 -12.90 7.17
CA ALA A 334 22.54 -13.49 6.47
C ALA A 334 22.71 -15.03 6.38
N PRO A 335 21.66 -15.82 6.66
CA PRO A 335 21.71 -17.28 6.56
C PRO A 335 21.91 -17.79 5.13
N ILE A 336 21.57 -16.99 4.11
CA ILE A 336 21.74 -17.34 2.70
C ILE A 336 22.91 -16.54 2.13
N ASP A 337 24.00 -17.26 1.81
CA ASP A 337 25.19 -16.72 1.15
C ASP A 337 24.95 -16.51 -0.37
N ALA A 338 23.95 -15.69 -0.71
CA ALA A 338 23.59 -15.36 -2.09
C ALA A 338 23.14 -13.89 -2.21
N SER A 339 23.16 -13.39 -3.43
CA SER A 339 22.66 -12.08 -3.85
C SER A 339 21.32 -12.20 -4.55
N ILE A 340 20.33 -11.41 -4.11
CA ILE A 340 19.02 -11.33 -4.75
C ILE A 340 18.69 -9.92 -5.21
N LEU A 341 18.22 -9.80 -6.45
CA LEU A 341 17.67 -8.59 -7.04
C LEU A 341 16.15 -8.69 -7.18
N VAL A 342 15.43 -7.81 -6.52
CA VAL A 342 13.96 -7.78 -6.50
C VAL A 342 13.41 -6.58 -7.27
N PHE A 343 12.57 -6.86 -8.25
CA PHE A 343 11.74 -5.87 -8.95
C PHE A 343 10.31 -5.97 -8.43
N GLY A 344 9.75 -4.84 -7.99
CA GLY A 344 8.52 -4.87 -7.22
C GLY A 344 7.77 -3.55 -7.10
N ASN A 345 6.88 -3.53 -6.12
CA ASN A 345 5.98 -2.42 -5.82
C ASN A 345 5.87 -2.21 -4.30
N SER A 346 4.77 -1.62 -3.83
CA SER A 346 4.57 -1.22 -2.43
C SER A 346 4.56 -2.36 -1.40
N TYR A 347 4.46 -3.62 -1.83
CA TYR A 347 4.69 -4.77 -0.94
C TYR A 347 6.16 -4.88 -0.52
N CYS A 348 7.05 -4.24 -1.25
CA CYS A 348 8.39 -3.91 -0.82
C CYS A 348 8.41 -2.46 -0.29
N GLY A 349 9.22 -2.22 0.73
CA GLY A 349 9.44 -0.90 1.30
C GLY A 349 10.87 -0.76 1.77
N ALA A 350 11.15 0.09 2.75
CA ALA A 350 12.50 0.20 3.29
C ALA A 350 12.91 -1.12 3.97
N ALA A 351 14.15 -1.59 3.75
CA ALA A 351 14.63 -2.81 4.42
C ALA A 351 14.66 -2.67 5.96
N GLU A 352 14.77 -1.44 6.46
CA GLU A 352 14.71 -1.06 7.88
C GLU A 352 13.28 -0.77 8.38
N GLY A 353 12.27 -0.99 7.52
CA GLY A 353 10.87 -0.78 7.83
C GLY A 353 10.32 -1.83 8.79
N HIS A 354 9.24 -2.48 8.40
CA HIS A 354 8.53 -3.43 9.27
C HIS A 354 8.30 -4.78 8.57
N GLN A 355 7.97 -5.80 9.36
CA GLN A 355 7.78 -7.19 8.91
C GLN A 355 6.64 -7.36 7.89
N GLY A 356 5.76 -6.37 7.73
CA GLY A 356 4.74 -6.32 6.69
C GLY A 356 5.27 -5.88 5.32
N GLN A 357 6.60 -5.77 5.15
CA GLN A 357 7.25 -5.45 3.88
C GLN A 357 8.21 -6.56 3.49
N MET A 358 8.15 -7.02 2.24
CA MET A 358 9.01 -8.10 1.72
C MET A 358 10.50 -7.75 1.81
N SER A 359 10.84 -6.47 1.65
CA SER A 359 12.22 -5.96 1.75
C SER A 359 12.83 -6.19 3.13
N TRP A 360 12.02 -6.16 4.19
CA TRP A 360 12.46 -6.45 5.54
C TRP A 360 13.00 -7.89 5.63
N TRP A 361 12.26 -8.85 5.07
CA TRP A 361 12.65 -10.27 5.07
C TRP A 361 13.86 -10.54 4.17
N PHE A 362 13.84 -10.07 2.91
CA PHE A 362 14.94 -10.33 1.98
C PHE A 362 16.29 -9.79 2.47
N ALA A 363 16.33 -8.59 3.03
CA ALA A 363 17.58 -8.00 3.54
C ALA A 363 18.16 -8.76 4.75
N ARG A 364 17.31 -9.44 5.53
CA ARG A 364 17.74 -10.25 6.69
C ARG A 364 18.19 -11.65 6.29
N TRP A 365 17.68 -12.19 5.18
CA TRP A 365 17.98 -13.56 4.76
C TRP A 365 19.10 -13.69 3.75
N PHE A 366 19.30 -12.71 2.86
CA PHE A 366 20.30 -12.76 1.80
C PHE A 366 21.51 -11.90 2.13
N ARG A 367 22.73 -12.43 1.87
CA ARG A 367 23.98 -11.70 2.06
C ARG A 367 23.97 -10.36 1.32
N THR A 368 23.42 -10.35 0.11
CA THR A 368 23.23 -9.12 -0.67
C THR A 368 21.78 -9.02 -1.12
N TYR A 369 21.17 -7.88 -0.85
CA TYR A 369 19.80 -7.58 -1.25
C TYR A 369 19.77 -6.31 -2.09
N HIS A 370 19.18 -6.40 -3.28
CA HIS A 370 18.87 -5.26 -4.13
C HIS A 370 17.37 -5.15 -4.35
N PHE A 371 16.83 -3.93 -4.28
CA PHE A 371 15.45 -3.66 -4.62
C PHE A 371 15.33 -2.48 -5.56
N VAL A 372 14.43 -2.63 -6.53
CA VAL A 372 14.02 -1.58 -7.44
C VAL A 372 12.49 -1.56 -7.52
N TRP A 373 11.88 -0.44 -7.14
CA TRP A 373 10.44 -0.22 -7.23
C TRP A 373 10.04 0.11 -8.68
N ARG A 374 10.03 -0.92 -9.54
CA ARG A 374 9.58 -0.85 -10.94
C ARG A 374 9.06 -2.22 -11.38
N ALA A 375 8.14 -2.21 -12.36
CA ALA A 375 7.60 -3.43 -12.94
C ALA A 375 8.43 -3.98 -14.12
N HIS A 376 9.25 -3.15 -14.78
CA HIS A 376 10.18 -3.54 -15.86
C HIS A 376 11.58 -3.83 -15.31
N VAL A 377 12.38 -4.60 -16.05
CA VAL A 377 13.76 -4.96 -15.70
C VAL A 377 14.71 -4.09 -16.51
N PRO A 378 15.34 -3.06 -15.94
CA PRO A 378 16.18 -2.15 -16.72
C PRO A 378 17.31 -2.89 -17.44
N PRO A 379 17.53 -2.62 -18.75
CA PRO A 379 18.63 -3.24 -19.49
C PRO A 379 19.99 -2.98 -18.83
N GLY A 380 20.84 -4.01 -18.79
CA GLY A 380 22.19 -3.90 -18.23
C GLY A 380 22.28 -3.97 -16.70
N LEU A 381 21.15 -3.89 -15.98
CA LEU A 381 21.18 -3.87 -14.51
C LEU A 381 21.55 -5.24 -13.93
N VAL A 382 21.05 -6.32 -14.52
CA VAL A 382 21.37 -7.70 -14.09
C VAL A 382 22.85 -7.99 -14.36
N GLU A 383 23.36 -7.58 -15.52
CA GLU A 383 24.76 -7.72 -15.92
C GLU A 383 25.70 -6.93 -15.02
N LYS A 384 25.27 -5.73 -14.60
CA LYS A 384 26.03 -4.86 -13.70
C LYS A 384 26.10 -5.40 -12.28
N LEU A 385 24.96 -5.83 -11.73
CA LEU A 385 24.87 -6.27 -10.34
C LEU A 385 25.29 -7.74 -10.16
N LYS A 386 25.19 -8.57 -11.21
CA LYS A 386 25.46 -10.01 -11.20
C LYS A 386 24.83 -10.72 -10.00
N PRO A 387 23.52 -10.55 -9.75
CA PRO A 387 22.87 -11.26 -8.66
C PRO A 387 22.83 -12.76 -8.96
N ASP A 388 22.77 -13.60 -7.92
CA ASP A 388 22.53 -15.03 -8.09
C ASP A 388 21.08 -15.30 -8.51
N ILE A 389 20.16 -14.44 -8.02
CA ILE A 389 18.72 -14.57 -8.21
C ILE A 389 18.09 -13.24 -8.61
N VAL A 390 17.21 -13.28 -9.60
CA VAL A 390 16.27 -12.20 -9.94
C VAL A 390 14.85 -12.63 -9.61
N LEU A 391 14.20 -11.88 -8.72
CA LEU A 391 12.79 -12.02 -8.40
C LEU A 391 12.03 -10.82 -8.97
N CYS A 392 11.14 -11.09 -9.92
CA CYS A 392 10.12 -10.12 -10.30
C CYS A 392 8.83 -10.45 -9.54
N HIS A 393 8.25 -9.48 -8.86
CA HIS A 393 6.89 -9.61 -8.36
C HIS A 393 5.99 -8.48 -8.81
N THR A 394 4.72 -8.83 -9.06
CA THR A 394 3.65 -7.86 -9.30
C THR A 394 2.47 -8.20 -8.39
N VAL A 395 1.45 -7.35 -8.40
CA VAL A 395 0.22 -7.57 -7.66
C VAL A 395 -0.91 -7.72 -8.66
N GLU A 396 -1.88 -8.57 -8.34
CA GLU A 396 -2.98 -8.96 -9.22
C GLU A 396 -3.71 -7.75 -9.85
N ARG A 397 -3.89 -6.63 -9.13
CA ARG A 397 -4.47 -5.40 -9.69
C ARG A 397 -3.68 -4.75 -10.83
N PHE A 398 -2.39 -5.03 -10.95
CA PHE A 398 -1.54 -4.49 -12.02
C PHE A 398 -1.42 -5.42 -13.21
N LEU A 399 -2.08 -6.59 -13.20
CA LEU A 399 -2.02 -7.51 -14.33
C LEU A 399 -2.75 -7.00 -15.58
N ILE A 400 -3.56 -5.95 -15.46
CA ILE A 400 -4.25 -5.32 -16.58
C ILE A 400 -3.30 -4.69 -17.61
N GLU A 401 -2.03 -4.49 -17.24
CA GLU A 401 -0.99 -3.92 -18.08
C GLU A 401 0.27 -4.79 -17.99
N VAL A 402 0.78 -5.21 -19.13
CA VAL A 402 2.01 -6.01 -19.23
C VAL A 402 3.19 -5.06 -19.35
N PRO A 403 4.15 -5.07 -18.40
CA PRO A 403 5.30 -4.18 -18.48
C PRO A 403 6.11 -4.42 -19.75
N GLU A 404 6.62 -3.33 -20.33
CA GLU A 404 7.69 -3.40 -21.31
C GLU A 404 8.93 -4.07 -20.70
N THR A 405 9.73 -4.72 -21.54
CA THR A 405 10.98 -5.38 -21.13
C THR A 405 12.04 -4.36 -20.76
#